data_AF-A0A0E3QJP7-F1
#
_entry.id   AF-A0A0E3QJP7-F1
#
_cell.length_a   1.000
_cell.length_b   1.000
_cell.length_c   1.000
_cell.angle_alpha   90.00
_cell.angle_beta   90.00
_cell.angle_gamma   90.00
#
_symmetry.space_group_name_H-M   'P 1'
#
loop_
_entity.id
_entity.type
_entity.pdbx_description
1 polymer ?
#
loop_
_entity_poly.entity_id
_entity_poly.type
_entity_poly.pdbx_seq_one_letter_code
_entity_poly.pdbx_strand_id
1 'polypeptide(L)' 'MGFRTSDYVTGINVPGYHLHFINEKRSTDEHVLEFELENGTTALDSTPSFFMEFPKSYSFTKVELGQDLKIEMETVEK' A
#
# COMPACT_ATOMS: atom_id res chain seq x y z
N MET A 1 -6.08 -8.50 -1.55
CA MET A 1 -6.64 -7.26 -2.14
C MET A 1 -5.60 -6.17 -2.03
N GLY A 2 -5.55 -5.23 -2.97
CA GLY A 2 -4.57 -4.15 -2.89
C GLY A 2 -4.56 -3.27 -4.13
N PHE A 3 -3.54 -2.43 -4.26
CA PHE A 3 -3.43 -1.43 -5.31
C PHE A 3 -2.12 -1.58 -6.07
N ARG A 4 -2.15 -1.14 -7.34
CA ARG A 4 -0.94 -0.81 -8.08
C ARG A 4 -0.88 0.69 -8.29
N THR A 5 0.17 1.35 -7.82
CA THR A 5 0.34 2.80 -7.98
C THR A 5 1.58 3.15 -8.79
N SER A 6 1.62 4.35 -9.37
CA SER A 6 2.74 4.84 -10.19
C SER A 6 3.87 5.40 -9.33
N ASP A 7 5.11 5.32 -9.81
CA ASP A 7 6.31 5.77 -9.08
C ASP A 7 6.25 7.22 -8.60
N TYR A 8 5.51 8.09 -9.29
CA TYR A 8 5.37 9.49 -8.90
C TYR A 8 4.57 9.71 -7.61
N VAL A 9 3.88 8.69 -7.07
CA VAL A 9 3.18 8.80 -5.76
C VAL A 9 4.07 8.42 -4.57
N THR A 10 5.38 8.27 -4.78
CA THR A 10 6.33 8.05 -3.67
C THR A 10 6.17 9.11 -2.58
N GLY A 11 6.12 8.68 -1.32
CA GLY A 11 5.89 9.56 -0.16
C GLY A 11 4.42 9.91 0.10
N ILE A 12 3.53 9.60 -0.85
CA ILE A 12 2.08 9.67 -0.69
C ILE A 12 1.49 8.26 -0.49
N ASN A 13 1.97 7.28 -1.25
CA ASN A 13 1.57 5.87 -1.20
C ASN A 13 2.76 4.97 -1.58
N VAL A 14 2.56 3.65 -1.58
CA VAL A 14 3.57 2.64 -1.95
C VAL A 14 3.56 2.41 -3.47
N PRO A 15 4.63 2.77 -4.20
CA PRO A 15 4.75 2.50 -5.64
C PRO A 15 4.73 1.02 -5.98
N GLY A 16 4.24 0.67 -7.17
CA GLY A 16 4.15 -0.71 -7.60
C GLY A 16 2.97 -1.42 -6.93
N TYR A 17 3.09 -2.74 -6.71
CA TYR A 17 2.04 -3.56 -6.10
C TYR A 17 2.16 -3.54 -4.57
N HIS A 18 1.08 -3.16 -3.89
CA HIS A 18 0.91 -3.29 -2.45
C HIS A 18 -0.33 -4.16 -2.23
N LEU A 19 -0.14 -5.40 -1.79
CA LEU A 19 -1.18 -6.42 -1.68
C LEU A 19 -1.26 -6.98 -0.27
N HIS A 20 -2.48 -7.11 0.25
CA HIS A 20 -2.78 -7.82 1.49
C HIS A 20 -3.52 -9.12 1.19
N PHE A 21 -3.40 -10.10 2.08
CA PHE A 21 -4.07 -11.39 2.00
C PHE A 21 -4.90 -11.64 3.24
N ILE A 22 -6.12 -12.13 3.03
CA ILE A 22 -7.00 -12.61 4.10
C ILE A 22 -7.52 -13.99 3.72
N ASN A 23 -7.50 -14.92 4.68
CA ASN A 23 -8.03 -16.26 4.45
C ASN A 23 -9.57 -16.27 4.53
N GLU A 24 -10.19 -17.34 4.02
CA GLU A 24 -11.66 -17.47 3.98
C GLU A 24 -12.32 -17.36 5.36
N LYS A 25 -11.64 -17.87 6.40
CA LYS A 25 -12.11 -17.84 7.78
C LYS A 25 -11.91 -16.49 8.47
N ARG A 26 -11.27 -15.53 7.80
CA ARG A 26 -10.86 -14.21 8.33
C ARG A 26 -10.08 -14.31 9.64
N SER A 27 -9.34 -15.39 9.82
CA SER A 27 -8.58 -15.66 11.03
C SER A 27 -7.11 -15.24 10.92
N THR A 28 -6.66 -14.94 9.70
CA THR A 28 -5.31 -14.46 9.38
C THR A 28 -5.43 -13.36 8.33
N ASP A 29 -4.78 -12.23 8.59
CA ASP A 29 -4.65 -11.08 7.69
C ASP A 29 -3.18 -10.68 7.68
N GLU A 30 -2.57 -10.61 6.49
CA GLU A 30 -1.13 -10.36 6.35
C GLU A 30 -0.80 -9.49 5.13
N HIS A 31 0.25 -8.69 5.26
CA HIS A 31 0.92 -8.03 4.15
C HIS A 31 1.67 -9.05 3.30
N VAL A 32 1.48 -9.01 1.98
CA VAL A 32 2.03 -10.04 1.08
C VAL A 32 3.41 -9.63 0.59
N LEU A 33 4.44 -10.38 1.01
CA LEU A 33 5.80 -10.23 0.51
C LEU A 33 6.00 -10.98 -0.82
N GLU A 34 5.52 -12.22 -0.87
CA GLU A 34 5.59 -13.09 -2.04
C GLU A 34 4.45 -14.09 -2.01
N PHE A 35 3.93 -14.48 -3.18
CA PHE A 35 2.98 -15.56 -3.31
C PHE A 35 3.06 -16.19 -4.71
N GLU A 36 2.65 -17.46 -4.79
CA GLU A 36 2.37 -18.15 -6.05
C GLU A 36 0.87 -18.46 -6.10
N LEU A 37 0.25 -18.25 -7.27
CA LEU A 37 -1.16 -18.56 -7.49
C LEU A 37 -1.28 -19.78 -8.41
N GLU A 38 -1.58 -20.94 -7.83
CA GLU A 38 -1.82 -22.16 -8.61
C GLU A 38 -3.12 -22.08 -9.42
N ASN A 39 -4.22 -21.64 -8.79
CA ASN A 39 -5.53 -21.45 -9.41
C ASN A 39 -6.29 -20.34 -8.69
N GLY A 40 -6.94 -19.45 -9.45
CA GLY A 40 -7.75 -18.38 -8.88
C GLY A 40 -8.38 -17.49 -9.94
N THR A 41 -9.26 -16.59 -9.49
CA THR A 41 -9.84 -15.53 -10.33
C THR A 41 -9.25 -14.20 -9.91
N THR A 42 -8.85 -13.38 -10.88
CA THR A 42 -8.38 -12.01 -10.64
C THR A 42 -9.37 -11.01 -11.22
N ALA A 43 -9.47 -9.85 -10.58
CA ALA A 43 -10.26 -8.72 -11.06
C ALA A 43 -9.42 -7.45 -10.88
N LEU A 44 -9.55 -6.52 -11.83
CA LEU A 44 -8.87 -5.23 -11.82
C LEU A 44 -9.89 -4.12 -12.02
N ASP A 45 -9.72 -3.04 -11.26
CA ASP A 45 -10.43 -1.79 -11.47
C ASP A 45 -9.43 -0.73 -11.92
N SER A 46 -9.74 -0.01 -13.00
CA SER A 46 -8.91 1.07 -13.51
C SER A 46 -9.36 2.38 -12.89
N THR A 47 -8.63 2.84 -11.88
CA THR A 47 -8.99 4.01 -11.09
C THR A 47 -8.05 5.18 -11.41
N PRO A 48 -8.42 6.12 -12.30
CA PRO A 48 -7.53 7.21 -12.72
C PRO A 48 -7.40 8.36 -11.71
N SER A 49 -8.20 8.33 -10.64
CA SER A 49 -8.28 9.41 -9.65
C SER A 49 -8.18 8.84 -8.24
N PHE A 50 -7.53 9.57 -7.33
CA PHE A 50 -7.54 9.26 -5.91
C PHE A 50 -7.95 10.49 -5.11
N PHE A 51 -8.43 10.26 -3.89
CA PHE A 51 -8.75 11.30 -2.93
C PHE A 51 -7.88 11.09 -1.69
N MET A 52 -7.35 12.19 -1.14
CA MET A 52 -6.54 12.16 0.07
C MET A 52 -7.18 13.06 1.12
N GLU A 53 -7.40 12.50 2.30
CA GLU A 53 -7.75 13.24 3.50
C GLU A 53 -6.55 13.30 4.43
N PHE A 54 -6.21 14.49 4.91
CA PHE A 54 -5.14 14.67 5.87
C PHE A 54 -5.61 14.41 7.30
N PRO A 55 -4.83 13.71 8.14
CA PRO A 55 -5.11 13.60 9.56
C PRO A 55 -5.16 14.99 10.22
N LYS A 56 -6.19 15.21 11.05
CA LYS A 56 -6.37 16.46 11.81
C LYS A 56 -5.68 16.42 13.19
N SER A 57 -4.99 15.33 13.50
CA SER A 57 -4.35 15.13 14.80
C SER A 57 -3.16 16.06 14.96
N TYR A 58 -2.97 16.57 16.18
CA TYR A 58 -1.82 17.41 16.49
C TYR A 58 -0.48 16.67 16.30
N SER A 59 -0.44 15.36 16.52
CA SER A 59 0.74 14.55 16.25
C SER A 59 1.17 14.61 14.79
N PHE A 60 0.23 14.60 13.84
CA PHE A 60 0.53 14.66 12.41
C PHE A 60 1.13 16.01 11.99
N THR A 61 0.71 17.11 12.62
CA THR A 61 1.22 18.46 12.31
C THR A 61 2.70 18.67 12.66
N LYS A 62 3.30 17.76 13.43
CA LYS A 62 4.70 17.81 13.84
C LYS A 62 5.61 16.86 13.05
N VAL A 63 5.05 16.09 12.12
CA VAL A 63 5.81 15.13 11.35
C VAL A 63 6.53 15.84 10.21
N GLU A 64 7.84 15.64 10.11
CA GLU A 64 8.66 16.11 8.99
C GLU A 64 8.49 15.16 7.80
N LEU A 65 7.64 15.54 6.83
CA LEU A 65 7.27 14.70 5.69
C LEU A 65 8.10 14.95 4.42
N GLY A 66 9.03 15.92 4.43
CA GLY A 66 9.86 16.30 3.27
C GLY A 66 11.15 15.48 3.10
N GLN A 67 11.35 14.44 3.90
CA GLN A 67 12.53 13.58 3.86
C GLN A 67 12.43 12.58 2.70
N ASP A 68 13.55 12.19 2.10
CA ASP A 68 13.57 11.07 1.15
C ASP A 68 13.56 9.75 1.95
N LEU A 69 12.39 9.11 2.01
CA LEU A 69 12.14 7.89 2.79
C LEU A 69 11.98 6.64 1.90
N LYS A 70 12.51 6.69 0.67
CA LYS A 70 12.36 5.59 -0.30
C LYS A 70 12.89 4.25 0.23
N ILE A 71 14.08 4.26 0.83
CA ILE A 71 14.76 3.04 1.29
C ILE A 71 14.02 2.46 2.50
N GLU A 72 13.59 3.32 3.41
CA GLU A 72 12.82 2.97 4.59
C GLU A 72 11.48 2.34 4.20
N MET A 73 10.79 2.93 3.22
CA MET A 73 9.55 2.37 2.67
C MET A 73 9.78 1.00 2.04
N GLU A 74 10.83 0.83 1.23
CA GLU A 74 11.16 -0.49 0.67
C GLU A 74 11.45 -1.54 1.75
N THR A 75 12.07 -1.13 2.85
CA THR A 75 12.41 -2.02 3.98
C THR A 75 11.18 -2.48 4.77
N VAL A 76 10.13 -1.66 4.82
CA VAL A 76 8.91 -1.98 5.57
C VAL A 76 7.91 -2.79 4.72
N GLU A 77 7.90 -2.54 3.40
CA GLU A 77 6.90 -3.07 2.49
C GLU A 77 7.36 -4.32 1.70
N LYS A 78 8.64 -4.71 1.80
CA LYS A 78 9.23 -5.85 1.08
C LYS A 78 10.16 -6.69 1.98
#